data_AF-A0A920RX35-F1
#
_entry.id   AF-A0A920RX35-F1
#
_cell.length_a   1.000
_cell.length_b   1.000
_cell.length_c   1.000
_cell.angle_alpha   90.00
_cell.angle_beta   90.00
_cell.angle_gamma   90.00
#
_symmetry.space_group_name_H-M   'P 1'
#
loop_
_entity.id
_entity.type
_entity.pdbx_description
1 polymer ?
#
loop_
_entity_poly.entity_id
_entity_poly.type
_entity_poly.pdbx_seq_one_letter_code
_entity_poly.pdbx_strand_id
1 'polypeptide(L)'
;MGADIVICPRVTDASVTMGAAAWKFNWQRDDYDALAGSLAAGHIIECGAQTTGGNYSFFEEVPTFKNIGYPIAEIEEDGSFTITKHPDTGGLVSIGTVTAQLLYEISAPEYLNPDVIAHFDTLKMKQVSDDRVRITGCKGSSPPSTHKVCINLAGGYRNGMELILTGLDIEEKAKILSRPYLIYWVGKSSLMMLLLNCIDKKKRIHRATRKLWHP
;
A
#
# COMPACT_ATOMS: atom_id res chain seq x y z
N MET A 1 -6.24 -11.07 25.20
CA MET A 1 -6.19 -10.11 26.30
C MET A 1 -7.51 -9.39 26.28
N GLY A 2 -8.25 -9.34 27.39
CA GLY A 2 -9.51 -8.57 27.51
C GLY A 2 -9.24 -7.07 27.66
N ALA A 3 -8.32 -6.53 26.87
CA ALA A 3 -7.94 -5.13 26.89
C ALA A 3 -8.75 -4.38 25.84
N ASP A 4 -9.43 -3.31 26.23
CA ASP A 4 -10.20 -2.47 25.32
C ASP A 4 -9.32 -1.45 24.58
N ILE A 5 -8.20 -1.04 25.20
CA ILE A 5 -7.27 -0.03 24.68
C ILE A 5 -5.84 -0.46 24.97
N VAL A 6 -4.97 -0.35 23.96
CA VAL A 6 -3.53 -0.54 24.09
C VAL A 6 -2.83 0.77 23.78
N ILE A 7 -2.06 1.28 24.73
CA ILE A 7 -1.23 2.48 24.57
C ILE A 7 0.21 2.03 24.36
N CYS A 8 0.77 2.34 23.19
CA CYS A 8 2.12 1.93 22.83
C CYS A 8 3.07 3.13 22.81
N PRO A 9 4.29 3.00 23.36
CA PRO A 9 5.27 4.10 23.35
C PRO A 9 5.97 4.27 22.00
N ARG A 10 6.16 3.18 21.23
CA ARG A 10 6.79 3.16 19.91
C ARG A 10 6.01 2.21 19.01
N VAL A 11 5.51 2.72 17.89
CA VAL A 11 4.76 1.96 16.88
C VAL A 11 5.07 2.48 15.49
N THR A 12 4.80 1.62 14.52
CA THR A 12 4.72 1.88 13.09
C THR A 12 3.34 1.45 12.60
N ASP A 13 3.01 1.77 11.35
CA ASP A 13 1.71 1.44 10.77
C ASP A 13 1.42 -0.07 10.82
N ALA A 14 2.43 -0.92 10.61
CA ALA A 14 2.34 -2.37 10.72
C ALA A 14 2.20 -2.91 12.17
N SER A 15 2.45 -2.09 13.20
CA SER A 15 2.48 -2.55 14.61
C SER A 15 1.13 -3.09 15.09
N VAL A 16 0.01 -2.59 14.56
CA VAL A 16 -1.32 -3.11 14.90
C VAL A 16 -1.48 -4.57 14.48
N THR A 17 -0.94 -4.93 13.32
CA THR A 17 -0.95 -6.31 12.79
C THR A 17 0.03 -7.18 13.55
N MET A 18 1.25 -6.70 13.77
CA MET A 18 2.28 -7.42 14.51
C MET A 18 1.85 -7.75 15.94
N GLY A 19 1.31 -6.76 16.66
CA GLY A 19 0.87 -6.94 18.05
C GLY A 19 -0.25 -7.97 18.16
N ALA A 20 -1.22 -7.96 17.22
CA ALA A 20 -2.29 -8.94 17.19
C ALA A 20 -1.78 -10.36 16.89
N ALA A 21 -0.87 -10.51 15.93
CA ALA A 21 -0.27 -11.80 15.57
C ALA A 21 0.58 -12.36 16.72
N ALA A 22 1.48 -11.55 17.29
CA ALA A 22 2.33 -11.94 18.41
C ALA A 22 1.49 -12.37 19.63
N TRP A 23 0.41 -11.64 19.94
CA TRP A 23 -0.51 -12.04 21.00
C TRP A 23 -1.21 -13.37 20.70
N LYS A 24 -1.72 -13.53 19.47
CA LYS A 24 -2.45 -14.73 19.04
C LYS A 24 -1.61 -16.01 19.12
N PHE A 25 -0.34 -15.91 18.73
CA PHE A 25 0.59 -17.06 18.65
C PHE A 25 1.58 -17.13 19.82
N ASN A 26 1.45 -16.24 20.80
CA ASN A 26 2.32 -16.17 21.98
C ASN A 26 3.81 -16.03 21.63
N TRP A 27 4.11 -15.30 20.55
CA TRP A 27 5.49 -15.04 20.14
C TRP A 27 6.23 -14.19 21.18
N GLN A 28 7.48 -14.54 21.40
CA GLN A 28 8.43 -13.79 22.19
C GLN A 28 9.06 -12.68 21.34
N ARG A 29 9.75 -11.75 22.00
CA ARG A 29 10.37 -10.59 21.34
C ARG A 29 11.53 -10.96 20.42
N ASP A 30 12.07 -12.16 20.57
CA ASP A 30 13.18 -12.71 19.81
C ASP A 30 12.74 -13.77 18.79
N ASP A 31 11.44 -13.99 18.60
CA ASP A 31 10.88 -14.79 17.50
C ASP A 31 10.93 -14.01 16.18
N TYR A 32 12.13 -13.58 15.78
CA TYR A 32 12.35 -12.58 14.74
C TYR A 32 11.78 -12.98 13.38
N ASP A 33 11.86 -14.25 12.99
CA ASP A 33 11.32 -14.71 11.70
C ASP A 33 9.79 -14.56 11.65
N ALA A 34 9.12 -14.89 12.76
CA ALA A 34 7.68 -14.77 12.87
C ALA A 34 7.22 -13.30 12.92
N LEU A 35 7.94 -12.49 13.72
CA LEU A 35 7.75 -11.04 13.80
C LEU A 35 7.95 -10.38 12.42
N ALA A 36 9.00 -10.75 11.68
CA ALA A 36 9.28 -10.22 10.35
C ALA A 36 8.18 -10.56 9.35
N GLY A 37 7.60 -11.77 9.45
CA GLY A 37 6.45 -12.17 8.65
C GLY A 37 5.23 -11.31 8.94
N SER A 38 4.89 -11.08 10.21
CA SER A 38 3.78 -10.20 10.58
C SER A 38 4.02 -8.71 10.24
N LEU A 39 5.27 -8.26 10.26
CA LEU A 39 5.65 -6.93 9.79
C LEU A 39 5.39 -6.78 8.29
N ALA A 40 5.87 -7.74 7.48
CA ALA A 40 5.62 -7.74 6.04
C ALA A 40 4.12 -7.81 5.74
N ALA A 41 3.38 -8.67 6.45
CA ALA A 41 1.92 -8.75 6.32
C ALA A 41 1.25 -7.41 6.64
N GLY A 42 1.61 -6.78 7.76
CA GLY A 42 1.10 -5.47 8.17
C GLY A 42 1.37 -4.38 7.15
N HIS A 43 2.61 -4.28 6.67
CA HIS A 43 3.00 -3.34 5.62
C HIS A 43 2.22 -3.56 4.31
N ILE A 44 1.97 -4.81 3.93
CA ILE A 44 1.20 -5.12 2.72
C ILE A 44 -0.29 -4.75 2.87
N ILE A 45 -0.89 -4.82 4.06
CA ILE A 45 -2.33 -4.50 4.21
C ILE A 45 -2.61 -3.04 4.58
N GLU A 46 -1.58 -2.22 4.71
CA GLU A 46 -1.72 -0.80 5.02
C GLU A 46 -2.11 0.04 3.78
N CYS A 47 -2.27 1.34 3.96
CA CYS A 47 -2.59 2.29 2.88
C CYS A 47 -3.89 2.02 2.08
N GLY A 48 -4.83 1.24 2.62
CA GLY A 48 -6.16 1.03 2.05
C GLY A 48 -6.19 -0.05 0.97
N ALA A 49 -6.66 0.29 -0.23
CA ALA A 49 -6.90 -0.68 -1.31
C ALA A 49 -5.72 -0.91 -2.28
N GLN A 50 -4.50 -0.47 -1.93
CA GLN A 50 -3.37 -0.50 -2.89
C GLN A 50 -2.99 -1.92 -3.31
N THR A 51 -2.82 -2.82 -2.34
CA THR A 51 -2.53 -4.25 -2.53
C THR A 51 -3.60 -5.00 -3.31
N THR A 52 -4.82 -4.48 -3.30
CA THR A 52 -5.97 -5.01 -4.05
C THR A 52 -6.17 -4.29 -5.37
N GLY A 53 -5.14 -3.59 -5.88
CA GLY A 53 -5.13 -2.97 -7.20
C GLY A 53 -5.47 -1.48 -7.24
N GLY A 54 -5.82 -0.85 -6.11
CA GLY A 54 -6.33 0.52 -6.05
C GLY A 54 -5.32 1.61 -6.47
N ASN A 55 -4.02 1.32 -6.40
CA ASN A 55 -2.93 2.20 -6.86
C ASN A 55 -1.90 1.43 -7.70
N TYR A 56 -2.37 0.44 -8.48
CA TYR A 56 -1.49 -0.43 -9.23
C TYR A 56 -1.18 0.12 -10.62
N SER A 57 0.11 0.15 -10.98
CA SER A 57 0.58 0.70 -12.26
C SER A 57 0.06 -0.07 -13.47
N PHE A 58 -0.09 -1.40 -13.37
CA PHE A 58 -0.67 -2.24 -14.41
C PHE A 58 -2.19 -2.32 -14.22
N PHE A 59 -2.82 -1.15 -14.20
CA PHE A 59 -4.23 -0.97 -13.87
C PHE A 59 -5.18 -1.72 -14.82
N GLU A 60 -4.74 -2.07 -16.03
CA GLU A 60 -5.50 -2.85 -16.99
C GLU A 60 -5.70 -4.32 -16.57
N GLU A 61 -4.83 -4.84 -15.70
CA GLU A 61 -4.97 -6.18 -15.13
C GLU A 61 -6.10 -6.24 -14.10
N VAL A 62 -6.48 -5.10 -13.52
CA VAL A 62 -7.50 -5.03 -12.47
C VAL A 62 -8.89 -5.13 -13.10
N PRO A 63 -9.67 -6.20 -12.84
CA PRO A 63 -10.92 -6.45 -13.56
C PRO A 63 -11.97 -5.35 -13.35
N THR A 64 -12.00 -4.74 -12.17
CA THR A 64 -12.93 -3.66 -11.85
C THR A 64 -12.42 -2.80 -10.70
N PHE A 65 -12.51 -1.49 -10.85
CA PHE A 65 -12.24 -0.50 -9.79
C PHE A 65 -13.51 -0.12 -9.00
N LYS A 66 -14.64 -0.78 -9.24
CA LYS A 66 -15.87 -0.59 -8.46
C LYS A 66 -15.84 -1.46 -7.22
N ASN A 67 -16.18 -0.88 -6.06
CA ASN A 67 -16.28 -1.60 -4.79
C ASN A 67 -15.03 -2.45 -4.50
N ILE A 68 -13.84 -1.84 -4.59
CA ILE A 68 -12.58 -2.56 -4.35
C ILE A 68 -12.57 -3.04 -2.90
N GLY A 69 -12.36 -4.34 -2.70
CA GLY A 69 -12.23 -4.90 -1.36
C GLY A 69 -10.91 -4.50 -0.73
N TYR A 70 -10.89 -4.25 0.57
CA TYR A 70 -9.63 -4.04 1.29
C TYR A 70 -8.87 -5.35 1.51
N PRO A 71 -7.53 -5.29 1.58
CA PRO A 71 -6.71 -6.46 1.75
C PRO A 71 -6.90 -7.07 3.14
N ILE A 72 -6.79 -8.39 3.20
CA ILE A 72 -6.83 -9.21 4.40
C ILE A 72 -5.52 -9.98 4.45
N ALA A 73 -4.86 -9.98 5.61
CA ALA A 73 -3.74 -10.87 5.89
C ALA A 73 -4.19 -12.01 6.80
N GLU A 74 -4.08 -13.23 6.30
CA GLU A 74 -4.25 -14.46 7.08
C GLU A 74 -2.87 -14.95 7.50
N ILE A 75 -2.49 -14.69 8.75
CA ILE A 75 -1.14 -14.98 9.28
C ILE A 75 -1.15 -16.32 10.01
N GLU A 76 -0.10 -17.13 9.77
CA GLU A 76 0.13 -18.44 10.37
C GLU A 76 1.15 -18.35 11.53
N GLU A 77 1.24 -19.40 12.36
CA GLU A 77 2.06 -19.42 13.58
C GLU A 77 3.58 -19.27 13.32
N ASP A 78 4.06 -19.65 12.14
CA ASP A 78 5.45 -19.48 11.71
C ASP A 78 5.74 -18.08 11.13
N GLY A 79 4.75 -17.18 11.16
CA GLY A 79 4.78 -15.83 10.60
C GLY A 79 4.59 -15.75 9.10
N SER A 80 4.52 -16.87 8.40
CA SER A 80 4.14 -16.87 7.00
C SER A 80 2.65 -16.51 6.86
N PHE A 81 2.23 -15.99 5.71
CA PHE A 81 0.87 -15.46 5.57
C PHE A 81 0.30 -15.56 4.16
N THR A 82 -1.02 -15.38 4.03
CA THR A 82 -1.72 -15.19 2.75
C THR A 82 -2.39 -13.83 2.71
N ILE A 83 -2.20 -13.12 1.59
CA ILE A 83 -2.93 -11.91 1.28
C ILE A 83 -4.13 -12.27 0.40
N THR A 84 -5.29 -11.74 0.76
CA THR A 84 -6.54 -11.90 0.02
C THR A 84 -7.43 -10.67 0.16
N LYS A 85 -8.65 -10.74 -0.39
CA LYS A 85 -9.71 -9.74 -0.23
C LYS A 85 -11.06 -10.42 -0.07
N HIS A 86 -12.08 -9.67 0.36
CA HIS A 86 -13.43 -10.20 0.46
C HIS A 86 -13.96 -10.71 -0.90
N PRO A 87 -14.73 -11.82 -0.92
CA PRO A 87 -15.40 -12.28 -2.14
C PRO A 87 -16.39 -11.24 -2.65
N ASP A 88 -16.73 -11.31 -3.94
CA ASP A 88 -17.69 -10.42 -4.61
C ASP A 88 -17.34 -8.92 -4.56
N THR A 89 -16.07 -8.59 -4.27
CA THR A 89 -15.53 -7.23 -4.35
C THR A 89 -14.63 -7.06 -5.57
N GLY A 90 -14.52 -5.81 -6.03
CA GLY A 90 -13.60 -5.46 -7.10
C GLY A 90 -12.13 -5.48 -6.66
N GLY A 91 -11.26 -4.98 -7.53
CA GLY A 91 -9.82 -5.07 -7.35
C GLY A 91 -9.24 -6.39 -7.84
N LEU A 92 -7.96 -6.58 -7.53
CA LEU A 92 -7.18 -7.75 -7.86
C LEU A 92 -6.14 -7.99 -6.77
N VAL A 93 -6.04 -9.21 -6.27
CA VAL A 93 -4.89 -9.67 -5.48
C VAL A 93 -4.06 -10.62 -6.32
N SER A 94 -2.93 -10.12 -6.82
CA SER A 94 -1.94 -10.88 -7.59
C SER A 94 -0.55 -10.72 -6.98
N ILE A 95 0.40 -11.58 -7.38
CA ILE A 95 1.82 -11.38 -7.02
C ILE A 95 2.26 -9.95 -7.39
N GLY A 96 1.80 -9.42 -8.53
CA GLY A 96 2.12 -8.08 -8.99
C GLY A 96 1.60 -6.97 -8.06
N THR A 97 0.34 -7.05 -7.62
CA THR A 97 -0.24 -6.05 -6.71
C THR A 97 0.37 -6.12 -5.32
N VAL A 98 0.63 -7.34 -4.81
CA VAL A 98 1.30 -7.55 -3.52
C VAL A 98 2.74 -7.06 -3.56
N THR A 99 3.47 -7.31 -4.65
CA THR A 99 4.85 -6.83 -4.82
C THR A 99 4.90 -5.31 -4.90
N ALA A 100 3.96 -4.68 -5.62
CA ALA A 100 3.89 -3.23 -5.73
C ALA A 100 3.70 -2.56 -4.36
N GLN A 101 2.84 -3.11 -3.50
CA GLN A 101 2.70 -2.61 -2.14
C GLN A 101 3.91 -2.94 -1.27
N LEU A 102 4.47 -4.15 -1.34
CA LEU A 102 5.64 -4.54 -0.55
C LEU A 102 6.84 -3.61 -0.78
N LEU A 103 6.97 -3.04 -1.99
CA LEU A 103 8.05 -2.12 -2.35
C LEU A 103 7.68 -0.64 -2.17
N TYR A 104 6.46 -0.34 -1.75
CA TYR A 104 5.99 1.02 -1.55
C TYR A 104 6.70 1.66 -0.35
N GLU A 105 7.30 2.84 -0.55
CA GLU A 105 8.08 3.56 0.49
C GLU A 105 9.27 2.77 1.06
N ILE A 106 9.72 1.74 0.36
CA ILE A 106 10.89 0.94 0.73
C ILE A 106 12.13 1.40 -0.02
N SER A 107 13.23 1.59 0.73
CA SER A 107 14.52 2.05 0.19
C SER A 107 15.60 0.96 0.15
N ALA A 108 15.42 -0.14 0.88
CA ALA A 108 16.37 -1.25 0.97
C ALA A 108 15.63 -2.55 1.35
N PRO A 109 16.18 -3.73 1.05
CA PRO A 109 15.59 -5.01 1.44
C PRO A 109 15.45 -5.18 2.97
N GLU A 110 16.38 -4.62 3.75
CA GLU A 110 16.32 -4.61 5.21
C GLU A 110 15.35 -3.53 5.71
N TYR A 111 14.09 -3.93 5.94
CA TYR A 111 13.05 -3.03 6.41
C TYR A 111 13.13 -2.85 7.93
N LEU A 112 13.73 -1.72 8.35
CA LEU A 112 13.99 -1.41 9.74
C LEU A 112 12.71 -1.01 10.50
N ASN A 113 12.33 -1.78 11.51
CA ASN A 113 11.20 -1.50 12.38
C ASN A 113 11.57 -1.58 13.88
N PRO A 114 10.71 -1.07 14.78
CA PRO A 114 10.97 -1.04 16.21
C PRO A 114 11.25 -2.39 16.86
N ASP A 115 10.53 -3.43 16.45
CA ASP A 115 10.54 -4.73 17.10
C ASP A 115 11.36 -5.77 16.33
N VAL A 116 11.58 -5.56 15.02
CA VAL A 116 12.32 -6.47 14.15
C VAL A 116 12.82 -5.74 12.91
N ILE A 117 13.92 -6.21 12.33
CA ILE A 117 14.31 -5.90 10.94
C ILE A 117 13.79 -7.04 10.06
N ALA A 118 12.91 -6.75 9.10
CA ALA A 118 12.46 -7.76 8.14
C ALA A 118 13.32 -7.72 6.87
N HIS A 119 13.74 -8.89 6.38
CA HIS A 119 14.56 -9.04 5.18
C HIS A 119 13.67 -9.39 3.97
N PHE A 120 13.24 -8.39 3.22
CA PHE A 120 12.25 -8.56 2.14
C PHE A 120 12.77 -9.40 0.97
N ASP A 121 14.08 -9.45 0.75
CA ASP A 121 14.75 -10.30 -0.24
C ASP A 121 14.64 -11.81 0.05
N THR A 122 14.28 -12.19 1.27
CA THR A 122 14.06 -13.59 1.66
C THR A 122 12.65 -14.09 1.36
N LEU A 123 11.71 -13.19 1.13
CA LEU A 123 10.30 -13.50 0.94
C LEU A 123 10.07 -14.25 -0.39
N LYS A 124 9.25 -15.28 -0.32
CA LYS A 124 8.82 -16.07 -1.48
C LYS A 124 7.31 -15.96 -1.64
N MET A 125 6.88 -15.44 -2.79
CA MET A 125 5.47 -15.30 -3.12
C MET A 125 5.01 -16.41 -4.07
N LYS A 126 3.81 -16.94 -3.82
CA LYS A 126 3.15 -17.91 -4.69
C LYS A 126 1.67 -17.54 -4.85
N GLN A 127 1.20 -17.42 -6.09
CA GLN A 127 -0.23 -17.36 -6.37
C GLN A 127 -0.83 -18.74 -6.08
N VAL A 128 -1.71 -18.84 -5.09
CA VAL A 128 -2.31 -20.13 -4.69
C VAL A 128 -3.71 -20.33 -5.26
N SER A 129 -4.42 -19.25 -5.55
CA SER A 129 -5.67 -19.22 -6.30
C SER A 129 -5.94 -17.79 -6.77
N ASP A 130 -7.08 -17.57 -7.43
CA ASP A 130 -7.60 -16.23 -7.69
C ASP A 130 -7.69 -15.45 -6.38
N ASP A 131 -7.24 -14.19 -6.44
CA ASP A 131 -7.21 -13.25 -5.31
C ASP A 131 -6.52 -13.77 -4.03
N ARG A 132 -5.59 -14.72 -4.15
CA ARG A 132 -4.82 -15.25 -3.01
C ARG A 132 -3.35 -15.45 -3.33
N VAL A 133 -2.50 -14.72 -2.62
CA VAL A 133 -1.04 -14.82 -2.70
C VAL A 133 -0.50 -15.27 -1.36
N ARG A 134 0.22 -16.39 -1.33
CA ARG A 134 0.91 -16.93 -0.16
C ARG A 134 2.35 -16.41 -0.12
N ILE A 135 2.80 -15.95 1.04
CA ILE A 135 4.14 -15.43 1.29
C ILE A 135 4.79 -16.26 2.40
N THR A 136 5.99 -16.78 2.11
CA THR A 136 6.79 -17.65 2.99
C THR A 136 8.25 -17.21 3.00
N GLY A 137 9.08 -17.84 3.82
CA GLY A 137 10.51 -17.55 3.88
C GLY A 137 10.84 -16.26 4.63
N CYS A 138 9.94 -15.79 5.48
CA CYS A 138 10.12 -14.59 6.30
C CYS A 138 11.35 -14.74 7.20
N LYS A 139 12.32 -13.83 7.03
CA LYS A 139 13.50 -13.75 7.89
C LYS A 139 13.59 -12.42 8.60
N GLY A 140 13.89 -12.51 9.90
CA GLY A 140 14.05 -11.37 10.77
C GLY A 140 15.43 -11.27 11.37
N SER A 141 15.78 -10.08 11.85
CA SER A 141 16.94 -9.86 12.71
C SER A 141 16.58 -8.91 13.84
N SER A 142 17.46 -8.87 14.85
CA SER A 142 17.28 -8.02 16.01
C SER A 142 16.97 -6.57 15.59
N PRO A 143 16.06 -5.88 16.29
CA PRO A 143 15.72 -4.50 15.97
C PRO A 143 16.96 -3.58 16.03
N PRO A 144 16.95 -2.45 15.29
CA PRO A 144 18.09 -1.53 15.26
C PRO A 144 18.43 -0.98 16.66
N SER A 145 19.72 -0.79 16.93
CA SER A 145 20.20 -0.13 18.16
C SER A 145 19.91 1.38 18.20
N THR A 146 19.45 1.95 17.08
CA THR A 146 19.17 3.38 16.91
C THR A 146 17.67 3.64 16.69
N HIS A 147 17.25 4.88 16.92
CA HIS A 147 15.86 5.32 16.78
C HIS A 147 15.75 6.42 15.73
N LYS A 148 14.75 6.33 14.85
CA LYS A 148 14.34 7.44 13.98
C LYS A 148 13.38 8.32 14.77
N VAL A 149 13.76 9.58 14.99
CA VAL A 149 12.95 10.58 15.69
C VAL A 149 12.45 11.60 14.68
N CYS A 150 11.14 11.85 14.68
CA CYS A 150 10.52 12.92 13.92
C CYS A 150 9.94 13.94 14.90
N ILE A 151 10.44 15.18 14.85
CA ILE A 151 9.92 16.29 15.67
C ILE A 151 9.09 17.17 14.75
N ASN A 152 7.77 17.17 14.96
CA ASN A 152 6.86 18.05 14.25
C ASN A 152 6.46 19.21 15.16
N LEU A 153 6.49 20.42 14.62
CA LEU A 153 6.02 21.64 15.30
C LEU A 153 4.68 22.05 14.69
N ALA A 154 3.77 22.57 15.51
CA ALA A 154 2.48 23.06 15.03
C ALA A 154 2.68 24.27 14.10
N GLY A 155 2.41 24.11 12.80
CA GLY A 155 2.59 25.13 11.76
C GLY A 155 1.29 25.75 11.23
N GLY A 156 0.15 25.52 11.88
CA GLY A 156 -1.18 25.88 11.38
C GLY A 156 -1.79 24.79 10.48
N TYR A 157 -2.93 25.11 9.85
CA TYR A 157 -3.70 24.14 9.05
C TYR A 157 -3.95 24.67 7.64
N ARG A 158 -3.68 23.83 6.63
CA ARG A 158 -4.12 24.03 5.24
C ARG A 158 -4.52 22.68 4.68
N ASN A 159 -5.73 22.59 4.12
CA ASN A 159 -6.18 21.40 3.40
C ASN A 159 -6.28 21.74 1.91
N GLY A 160 -5.77 20.85 1.07
CA GLY A 160 -5.90 20.89 -0.38
C GLY A 160 -5.81 19.47 -0.91
N MET A 161 -6.52 19.18 -1.99
CA MET A 161 -6.51 17.87 -2.63
C MET A 161 -6.15 18.07 -4.10
N GLU A 162 -5.03 17.48 -4.52
CA GLU A 162 -4.64 17.40 -5.92
C GLU A 162 -4.52 15.92 -6.29
N LEU A 163 -5.26 15.50 -7.31
CA LEU A 163 -5.15 14.17 -7.87
C LEU A 163 -4.24 14.24 -9.09
N ILE A 164 -3.02 13.74 -8.95
CA ILE A 164 -2.02 13.80 -10.02
C ILE A 164 -2.03 12.47 -10.78
N LEU A 165 -2.38 12.52 -12.06
CA LEU A 165 -2.30 11.36 -12.95
C LEU A 165 -0.91 11.31 -13.59
N THR A 166 -0.13 10.30 -13.23
CA THR A 166 1.25 10.11 -13.70
C THR A 166 1.41 8.82 -14.51
N GLY A 167 2.53 8.72 -15.22
CA GLY A 167 2.86 7.57 -16.07
C GLY A 167 2.17 7.60 -17.44
N LEU A 168 2.10 6.42 -18.07
CA LEU A 168 1.45 6.21 -19.35
C LEU A 168 -0.08 6.15 -19.19
N ASP A 169 -0.80 6.19 -20.31
CA ASP A 169 -2.26 5.93 -20.38
C ASP A 169 -3.12 6.83 -19.49
N ILE A 170 -2.68 8.08 -19.32
CA ILE A 170 -3.32 9.10 -18.47
C ILE A 170 -4.81 9.28 -18.80
N GLU A 171 -5.21 9.17 -20.07
CA GLU A 171 -6.62 9.32 -20.46
C GLU A 171 -7.48 8.17 -19.95
N GLU A 172 -6.98 6.94 -19.97
CA GLU A 172 -7.68 5.77 -19.43
C GLU A 172 -7.72 5.82 -17.90
N LYS A 173 -6.60 6.16 -17.25
CA LYS A 173 -6.55 6.43 -15.80
C LYS A 173 -7.56 7.50 -15.38
N ALA A 174 -7.67 8.57 -16.16
CA ALA A 174 -8.65 9.63 -15.92
C ALA A 174 -10.10 9.13 -16.03
N LYS A 175 -10.41 8.23 -16.96
CA LYS A 175 -11.74 7.61 -17.07
C LYS A 175 -12.06 6.73 -15.86
N ILE A 176 -11.08 5.96 -15.37
CA ILE A 176 -11.23 5.13 -14.17
C ILE A 176 -11.57 5.99 -12.96
N LEU A 177 -10.88 7.12 -12.78
CA LEU A 177 -11.07 8.00 -11.62
C LEU A 177 -12.30 8.89 -11.75
N SER A 178 -12.60 9.40 -12.94
CA SER A 178 -13.76 10.27 -13.14
C SER A 178 -15.09 9.56 -12.95
N ARG A 179 -15.19 8.26 -13.28
CA ARG A 179 -16.46 7.53 -13.30
C ARG A 179 -17.08 7.29 -11.90
N PRO A 180 -16.33 6.93 -10.85
CA PRO A 180 -16.82 6.91 -9.46
C PRO A 180 -17.05 8.32 -8.89
N TYR A 181 -16.16 9.29 -9.17
CA TYR A 181 -16.29 10.67 -8.67
C TYR A 181 -17.56 11.37 -9.18
N LEU A 182 -17.97 11.09 -10.42
CA LEU A 182 -19.22 11.57 -11.02
C LEU A 182 -20.48 11.06 -10.31
N ILE A 183 -20.40 9.92 -9.62
CA ILE A 183 -21.55 9.27 -8.99
C ILE A 183 -21.69 9.70 -7.54
N TYR A 184 -20.58 9.92 -6.82
CA TYR A 184 -20.62 10.10 -5.36
C TYR A 184 -20.38 11.53 -4.86
N TRP A 185 -19.68 12.38 -5.59
CA TRP A 185 -19.18 13.65 -5.02
C TRP A 185 -19.53 14.92 -5.79
N VAL A 186 -19.74 14.85 -7.10
CA VAL A 186 -19.88 16.06 -7.92
C VAL A 186 -20.99 15.86 -8.95
N GLY A 187 -22.08 16.63 -8.83
CA GLY A 187 -23.07 16.74 -9.90
C GLY A 187 -22.38 17.05 -11.23
N LYS A 188 -22.82 16.40 -12.32
CA LYS A 188 -22.18 16.31 -13.67
C LYS A 188 -21.42 17.55 -14.19
N SER A 189 -21.76 18.75 -13.75
CA SER A 189 -21.25 20.04 -14.23
C SER A 189 -19.79 20.35 -13.83
N SER A 190 -19.33 19.98 -12.64
CA SER A 190 -18.05 20.51 -12.12
C SER A 190 -16.83 19.66 -12.48
N LEU A 191 -17.02 18.41 -12.90
CA LEU A 191 -15.91 17.51 -13.26
C LEU A 191 -15.29 17.82 -14.63
N MET A 192 -16.07 18.35 -15.58
CA MET A 192 -15.59 18.75 -16.91
C MET A 192 -14.44 19.77 -16.79
N MET A 193 -14.51 20.66 -15.78
CA MET A 193 -13.51 21.71 -15.55
C MET A 193 -12.18 21.17 -14.99
N LEU A 194 -12.21 20.09 -14.19
CA LEU A 194 -11.02 19.46 -13.61
C LEU A 194 -10.20 18.69 -14.67
N LEU A 195 -10.89 17.96 -15.55
CA LEU A 195 -10.27 17.23 -16.66
C LEU A 195 -9.67 18.18 -17.72
N LEU A 196 -10.35 19.28 -18.03
CA LEU A 196 -9.84 20.30 -18.95
C LEU A 196 -8.49 20.88 -18.49
N ASN A 197 -8.32 21.15 -17.19
CA ASN A 197 -7.04 21.66 -16.66
C ASN A 197 -5.89 20.64 -16.74
N CYS A 198 -6.17 19.35 -16.57
CA CYS A 198 -5.14 18.30 -16.66
C CYS A 198 -4.69 18.07 -18.11
N ILE A 199 -5.62 18.14 -19.07
CA ILE A 199 -5.34 18.03 -20.51
C ILE A 199 -4.59 19.29 -21.02
N ASP A 200 -4.97 20.48 -20.54
CA ASP A 200 -4.36 21.73 -20.99
C ASP A 200 -2.93 21.93 -20.43
N LYS A 201 -2.65 21.45 -19.20
CA LYS A 201 -1.27 21.32 -18.69
C LYS A 201 -0.43 20.38 -19.55
N LYS A 202 -1.00 19.27 -20.05
CA LYS A 202 -0.31 18.34 -20.97
C LYS A 202 0.10 19.03 -22.27
N LYS A 203 -0.77 19.88 -22.85
CA LYS A 203 -0.45 20.69 -24.04
C LYS A 203 0.66 21.73 -23.78
N ARG A 204 0.72 22.31 -22.58
CA ARG A 204 1.79 23.23 -22.18
C ARG A 204 3.14 22.53 -21.95
N ILE A 205 3.14 21.35 -21.32
CA ILE A 205 4.37 20.58 -21.07
C ILE A 205 4.94 20.01 -22.38
N HIS A 206 4.10 19.50 -23.29
CA HIS A 206 4.54 19.04 -24.62
C HIS A 206 5.14 20.17 -25.49
N ARG A 207 4.66 21.41 -25.32
CA ARG A 207 5.27 22.60 -25.97
C ARG A 207 6.60 23.00 -25.34
N ALA A 208 6.80 22.76 -24.05
CA ALA A 208 8.05 23.06 -23.35
C ALA A 208 9.15 22.05 -23.70
N THR A 209 8.82 20.75 -23.83
CA THR A 209 9.81 19.71 -24.13
C THR A 209 10.27 19.70 -25.60
N ARG A 210 9.43 20.11 -26.57
CA ARG A 210 9.88 20.28 -27.96
C ARG A 210 10.91 21.39 -28.18
N LYS A 211 11.01 22.38 -27.27
CA LYS A 211 12.02 23.44 -27.34
C LYS A 211 13.37 23.05 -26.74
N LEU A 212 13.45 21.92 -26.04
CA LEU A 212 14.66 21.48 -25.33
C LEU A 212 15.42 20.35 -26.04
N TRP A 213 14.87 19.78 -27.13
CA TRP A 213 15.40 18.55 -27.76
C TRP A 213 15.44 18.58 -29.30
N HIS A 214 15.52 19.76 -29.92
CA HIS A 214 16.02 19.88 -31.29
C HIS A 214 17.08 20.99 -31.33
N PRO A 215 18.29 20.72 -31.86
CA PRO A 215 19.36 21.70 -31.98
C PRO A 215 18.98 22.85 -32.93
#